data_AF-A0A2E4KAZ4-F1
#
_entry.id   AF-A0A2E4KAZ4-F1
#
_cell.length_a   1.000
_cell.length_b   1.000
_cell.length_c   1.000
_cell.angle_alpha   90.00
_cell.angle_beta   90.00
_cell.angle_gamma   90.00
#
_symmetry.space_group_name_H-M   'P 1'
#
loop_
_entity.id
_entity.type
_entity.pdbx_description
1 polymer ?
#
loop_
_entity_poly.entity_id
_entity_poly.type
_entity_poly.pdbx_seq_one_letter_code
_entity_poly.pdbx_strand_id
1 'polypeptide(L)'
;MINKRINKIIKENGINVNKFSQKIGVNRSTMSHILSGRNNPSIDLINKILDNFNEINPTWLLRGSGSMYLPDLNFDPKIYKEVKKVLIFYTDNSFQELNP
;
A
#
# COMPACT_ATOMS: atom_id res chain seq x y z
N MET A 1 -8.01 -10.30 10.61
CA MET A 1 -7.92 -9.26 11.66
C MET A 1 -6.72 -8.37 11.38
N ILE A 2 -6.81 -7.08 11.70
CA ILE A 2 -5.77 -6.10 11.38
C ILE A 2 -4.44 -6.36 12.11
N ASN A 3 -4.48 -6.83 13.36
CA ASN A 3 -3.28 -7.21 14.12
C ASN A 3 -2.42 -8.27 13.42
N LYS A 4 -3.04 -9.27 12.76
CA LYS A 4 -2.30 -10.28 11.97
C LYS A 4 -1.57 -9.65 10.78
N ARG A 5 -2.16 -8.63 10.16
CA ARG A 5 -1.57 -7.89 9.03
C ARG A 5 -0.44 -6.97 9.47
N ILE A 6 -0.59 -6.29 10.61
CA ILE A 6 0.50 -5.55 11.26
C ILE A 6 1.67 -6.50 11.57
N ASN A 7 1.40 -7.67 12.14
CA ASN A 7 2.43 -8.69 12.39
C ASN A 7 3.11 -9.17 11.10
N LYS A 8 2.37 -9.24 9.98
CA LYS A 8 2.95 -9.57 8.68
C LYS A 8 3.89 -8.48 8.18
N ILE A 9 3.51 -7.19 8.28
CA ILE A 9 4.40 -6.06 7.93
C ILE A 9 5.72 -6.15 8.71
N ILE A 10 5.66 -6.40 10.02
CA ILE A 10 6.84 -6.55 10.89
C ILE A 10 7.76 -7.67 10.36
N LYS A 11 7.19 -8.84 10.05
CA LYS A 11 7.94 -10.01 9.58
C LYS A 11 8.59 -9.80 8.21
N GLU A 12 7.86 -9.28 7.24
CA GLU A 12 8.36 -9.04 5.88
C GLU A 12 9.49 -8.01 5.85
N ASN A 13 9.46 -7.05 6.79
CA ASN A 13 10.54 -6.07 6.96
C ASN A 13 11.76 -6.61 7.73
N GLY A 14 11.74 -7.86 8.22
CA GLY A 14 12.85 -8.46 8.94
C GLY A 14 13.23 -7.76 10.24
N ILE A 15 12.30 -7.02 10.85
CA ILE A 15 12.53 -6.27 12.09
C ILE A 15 11.73 -6.85 13.26
N ASN A 16 12.24 -6.67 14.48
CA ASN A 16 11.50 -7.07 15.68
C ASN A 16 10.48 -6.00 16.10
N VAL A 17 9.55 -6.38 16.98
CA VAL A 17 8.47 -5.50 17.46
C VAL A 17 8.99 -4.23 18.12
N ASN A 18 10.13 -4.29 18.83
CA ASN A 18 10.71 -3.12 19.48
C ASN A 18 11.17 -2.09 18.43
N LYS A 19 11.94 -2.53 17.42
CA LYS A 19 12.40 -1.68 16.32
C LYS A 19 11.23 -1.12 15.50
N PHE A 20 10.20 -1.93 15.25
CA PHE A 20 8.98 -1.47 14.60
C PHE A 20 8.26 -0.37 15.40
N SER A 21 8.09 -0.58 16.71
CA SER A 21 7.42 0.39 17.60
C SER A 21 8.16 1.72 17.64
N GLN A 22 9.49 1.67 17.74
CA GLN A 22 10.34 2.86 17.68
C GLN A 22 10.23 3.58 16.34
N LYS A 23 10.27 2.85 15.22
CA LYS A 23 10.17 3.43 13.87
C LYS A 23 8.88 4.22 13.67
N ILE A 24 7.74 3.68 14.14
CA ILE A 24 6.44 4.36 14.01
C ILE A 24 6.13 5.31 15.17
N GLY A 25 7.05 5.53 16.11
CA GLY A 25 6.87 6.47 17.22
C GLY A 25 5.80 6.06 18.24
N VAL A 26 5.69 4.77 18.57
CA VAL A 26 4.80 4.27 19.63
C VAL A 26 5.54 3.43 20.66
N ASN A 27 5.01 3.39 21.88
CA ASN A 27 5.61 2.58 22.93
C ASN A 27 5.38 1.07 22.69
N ARG A 28 6.30 0.26 23.21
CA ARG A 28 6.28 -1.21 23.06
C ARG A 28 5.04 -1.85 23.67
N SER A 29 4.53 -1.33 24.80
CA SER A 29 3.36 -1.88 25.50
C SER A 29 2.09 -1.77 24.65
N THR A 30 1.86 -0.60 24.04
CA THR A 30 0.79 -0.34 23.08
C THR A 30 0.87 -1.33 21.92
N MET A 31 2.05 -1.48 21.32
CA MET A 31 2.23 -2.44 20.22
C MET A 31 1.94 -3.88 20.67
N SER A 32 2.38 -4.28 21.85
CA SER A 32 2.12 -5.62 22.38
C SER A 32 0.62 -5.91 22.55
N HIS A 33 -0.16 -4.93 23.05
CA HIS A 33 -1.61 -5.07 23.21
C HIS A 33 -2.37 -5.10 21.87
N ILE A 34 -1.88 -4.37 20.87
CA ILE A 34 -2.40 -4.42 19.50
C ILE A 34 -2.17 -5.79 18.88
N LEU A 35 -0.93 -6.28 18.96
CA LEU A 35 -0.56 -7.55 18.32
C LEU A 35 -1.28 -8.75 18.95
N SER A 36 -1.52 -8.72 20.26
CA SER A 36 -2.31 -9.76 20.94
C SER A 36 -3.80 -9.73 20.60
N GLY A 37 -4.29 -8.66 19.94
CA GLY A 37 -5.70 -8.49 19.60
C GLY A 37 -6.58 -8.09 20.79
N ARG A 38 -5.99 -7.74 21.94
CA ARG A 38 -6.73 -7.22 23.09
C ARG A 38 -7.36 -5.88 22.78
N ASN A 39 -6.66 -5.06 21.97
CA ASN A 39 -7.10 -3.74 21.55
C ASN A 39 -7.09 -3.63 20.02
N ASN A 40 -8.04 -2.86 19.47
CA ASN A 40 -7.97 -2.42 18.08
C ASN A 40 -6.97 -1.25 17.93
N PRO A 41 -6.27 -1.16 16.79
CA PRO A 41 -5.43 0.00 16.49
C PRO A 41 -6.26 1.26 16.33
N SER A 42 -5.77 2.36 16.89
CA SER A 42 -6.33 3.69 16.65
C SER A 42 -6.04 4.14 15.21
N ILE A 43 -6.80 5.13 14.73
CA ILE A 43 -6.54 5.77 13.43
C ILE A 43 -5.12 6.37 13.40
N ASP A 44 -4.68 7.01 14.50
CA ASP A 44 -3.32 7.54 14.63
C ASP A 44 -2.24 6.47 14.44
N LEU A 45 -2.42 5.28 15.05
CA LEU A 45 -1.49 4.17 14.85
C LEU A 45 -1.45 3.71 13.39
N ILE A 46 -2.62 3.60 12.76
CA ILE A 46 -2.74 3.19 11.35
C ILE A 46 -2.01 4.19 10.45
N ASN A 47 -2.23 5.49 10.66
CA ASN A 47 -1.55 6.54 9.88
C ASN A 47 -0.04 6.47 10.08
N LYS A 48 0.44 6.36 11.33
CA LYS A 48 1.89 6.20 11.61
C LYS A 48 2.51 4.98 10.92
N ILE A 49 1.77 3.88 10.80
CA ILE A 49 2.20 2.71 10.04
C ILE A 49 2.30 3.06 8.55
N LEU A 50 1.25 3.63 7.96
CA LEU A 50 1.23 3.96 6.53
C LEU A 50 2.26 5.03 6.14
N ASP A 51 2.55 5.98 7.02
CA ASP A 51 3.57 7.02 6.80
C ASP A 51 5.00 6.45 6.80
N ASN A 52 5.24 5.39 7.59
CA ASN A 52 6.56 4.76 7.72
C ASN A 52 6.78 3.56 6.79
N PHE A 53 5.69 3.04 6.22
CA PHE A 53 5.65 1.90 5.30
C PHE A 53 4.71 2.25 4.14
N ASN A 54 5.13 3.24 3.35
CA ASN A 54 4.34 3.84 2.27
C ASN A 54 4.04 2.88 1.10
N GLU A 55 4.78 1.77 1.04
CA GLU A 55 4.55 0.67 0.11
C GLU A 55 3.31 -0.17 0.47
N ILE A 56 2.80 -0.07 1.69
CA ILE A 56 1.67 -0.87 2.16
C ILE A 56 0.35 -0.33 1.62
N ASN A 57 -0.45 -1.22 1.04
CA ASN A 57 -1.80 -0.92 0.59
C ASN A 57 -2.75 -0.67 1.79
N PRO A 58 -3.31 0.54 1.95
CA PRO A 58 -4.23 0.86 3.04
C PRO A 58 -5.49 -0.03 3.05
N THR A 59 -6.01 -0.38 1.87
CA THR A 59 -7.18 -1.25 1.73
C THR A 59 -6.88 -2.65 2.27
N TRP A 60 -5.71 -3.18 1.96
CA TRP A 60 -5.28 -4.47 2.49
C TRP A 60 -5.10 -4.41 4.01
N LEU A 61 -4.44 -3.37 4.53
CA LEU A 61 -4.24 -3.22 5.98
C LEU A 61 -5.57 -3.12 6.73
N LEU A 62 -6.52 -2.34 6.23
CA LEU A 62 -7.80 -2.08 6.89
C LEU A 62 -8.81 -3.21 6.68
N ARG A 63 -9.07 -3.59 5.43
CA ARG A 63 -10.14 -4.53 5.06
C ARG A 63 -9.64 -5.96 4.87
N GLY A 64 -8.36 -6.15 4.58
CA GLY A 64 -7.79 -7.48 4.32
C GLY A 64 -8.07 -8.00 2.91
N SER A 65 -8.48 -7.13 1.99
CA SER A 65 -8.69 -7.44 0.58
C SER A 65 -7.60 -6.81 -0.29
N GLY A 66 -7.33 -7.43 -1.44
CA GLY A 66 -6.29 -6.99 -2.37
C GLY A 66 -4.88 -7.43 -1.98
N SER A 67 -3.88 -6.88 -2.66
CA SER A 67 -2.46 -7.14 -2.42
C SER A 67 -1.94 -6.35 -1.22
N MET A 68 -1.00 -6.94 -0.46
CA MET A 68 -0.38 -6.30 0.71
C MET A 68 0.36 -5.02 0.34
N TYR A 69 1.13 -5.08 -0.74
CA TYR A 69 1.84 -3.95 -1.27
C TYR A 69 0.95 -3.24 -2.29
N LEU A 70 1.07 -1.92 -2.34
CA LEU A 70 0.69 -1.19 -3.53
C LEU A 70 1.47 -1.80 -4.72
N PRO A 71 0.88 -1.88 -5.92
CA PRO A 71 1.68 -2.19 -7.10
C PRO A 71 2.88 -1.24 -7.10
N ASP A 72 4.03 -1.70 -7.60
CA ASP A 72 5.19 -0.83 -7.87
C ASP A 72 4.76 0.20 -8.91
N LEU A 73 4.08 1.21 -8.42
CA LEU A 73 3.92 2.50 -9.04
C LEU A 73 5.25 3.17 -8.72
N ASN A 74 6.30 2.70 -9.38
CA ASN A 74 7.36 3.59 -9.80
C ASN A 74 6.67 4.66 -10.65
N PHE A 75 6.00 5.61 -10.01
CA PHE A 75 5.75 6.92 -10.56
C PHE A 75 7.13 7.56 -10.64
N ASP A 76 7.93 7.08 -11.57
CA ASP A 76 8.87 7.97 -12.22
C ASP A 76 7.96 9.05 -12.83
N PRO A 77 8.03 10.32 -12.38
CA PRO A 77 7.19 11.39 -12.92
C PRO A 77 7.43 11.60 -14.42
N LYS A 78 8.36 10.87 -15.04
CA LYS A 78 8.58 10.78 -16.49
C LYS A 78 7.87 9.62 -17.20
N ILE A 79 7.17 8.72 -16.52
CA ILE A 79 6.33 7.69 -17.17
C ILE A 79 4.97 8.29 -17.56
N TYR A 80 5.02 9.36 -18.33
CA TYR A 80 3.97 9.67 -19.27
C TYR A 80 4.39 9.03 -20.59
N LYS A 81 3.64 8.02 -21.04
CA LYS A 81 3.84 7.52 -22.40
C LYS A 81 3.32 8.59 -23.35
N GLU A 82 4.21 9.15 -24.15
CA GLU A 82 3.81 10.02 -25.25
C GLU A 82 2.97 9.21 -26.24
N VAL A 83 1.72 9.62 -26.43
CA VAL A 83 0.83 8.98 -27.40
C VAL A 83 1.29 9.41 -28.78
N LYS A 84 2.06 8.56 -29.47
CA LYS A 84 2.50 8.84 -30.84
C LYS A 84 1.36 8.77 -31.85
N LYS A 85 0.37 7.91 -31.58
CA LYS A 85 -0.68 7.57 -32.53
C LYS A 85 -1.87 6.93 -31.82
N VAL A 86 -3.07 7.31 -32.24
CA VAL A 86 -4.32 6.64 -31.87
C VAL A 86 -4.95 6.05 -33.13
N LEU A 87 -5.32 4.77 -33.07
CA LEU A 87 -6.09 4.09 -34.11
C LEU A 87 -7.52 3.88 -33.62
N ILE A 88 -8.48 4.45 -34.34
CA ILE A 88 -9.91 4.29 -34.09
C ILE A 88 -10.43 3.27 -35.11
N PHE A 89 -11.01 2.17 -34.65
CA PHE A 89 -11.63 1.16 -35.51
C PHE A 89 -13.15 1.30 -35.48
N TYR A 90 -13.77 1.24 -36.65
CA TYR A 90 -15.22 1.32 -36.82
C TYR A 90 -15.81 -0.07 -37.10
N THR A 91 -17.12 -0.21 -36.89
CA THR A 91 -17.86 -1.47 -37.06
C THR A 91 -17.97 -1.94 -38.51
N ASP A 92 -17.76 -1.04 -39.47
CA ASP A 92 -17.66 -1.35 -40.89
C ASP A 92 -16.25 -1.83 -41.31
N ASN A 93 -15.39 -2.09 -40.33
CA ASN A 93 -13.98 -2.46 -40.48
C ASN A 93 -13.07 -1.35 -41.05
N SER A 94 -13.56 -0.11 -41.15
CA SER A 94 -12.69 1.04 -41.43
C SER A 94 -11.88 1.45 -40.19
N PHE A 95 -10.82 2.23 -40.40
CA PHE A 95 -10.07 2.83 -39.29
C PHE A 95 -9.65 4.27 -39.58
N GLN A 96 -9.49 5.06 -38.52
CA GLN A 96 -8.94 6.41 -38.55
C GLN A 96 -7.68 6.50 -37.69
N GLU A 97 -6.65 7.13 -38.24
CA GLU A 97 -5.39 7.42 -37.57
C GLU A 97 -5.36 8.87 -37.08
N LEU A 98 -5.03 9.07 -35.80
CA LEU A 98 -4.80 10.38 -35.20
C LEU A 98 -3.36 10.47 -34.69
N ASN A 99 -2.72 11.60 -34.96
CA ASN A 99 -1.43 11.99 -34.41
C ASN A 99 -1.69 13.20 -33.48
N PRO A 100 -1.90 12.97 -32.18
CA PRO A 100 -2.27 14.01 -31.23
C PRO A 100 -1.12 14.97 -30.88
#